data_AF-A0A098EC11-F1
#
_entry.id   AF-A0A098EC11-F1
#
_cell.length_a   1.000
_cell.length_b   1.000
_cell.length_c   1.000
_cell.angle_alpha   90.00
_cell.angle_beta   90.00
_cell.angle_gamma   90.00
#
_symmetry.space_group_name_H-M   'P 1'
#
loop_
_entity.id
_entity.type
_entity.pdbx_description
1 polymer ?
#
loop_
_entity_poly.entity_id
_entity_poly.type
_entity_poly.pdbx_seq_one_letter_code
_entity_poly.pdbx_strand_id
1 'polypeptide(L)'
;MKRANIIVKGEVQRVGYRDAVEKIARKLNIKGCVENFIPYDVKILAEAEEESLKRFIETIKIKKYPIDVESVEVNYKEATNEFEYFKINRGDPQEELAERFDVAGKLLYRTVELGEKSVALGEKSVSLGEKMLEKQDAMLGKQDLTIGILRDIKQDTKYIPGVLSEINDLKVRYDLMEIKINKIKEVLNVPVSV
;
A
#
# COMPACT_ATOMS: atom_id res chain seq x y z
N MET A 1 3.67 -49.23 -1.47
CA MET A 1 4.38 -48.00 -1.04
C MET A 1 5.57 -47.79 -1.97
N LYS A 2 6.00 -46.55 -2.21
CA LYS A 2 7.16 -46.20 -3.03
C LYS A 2 8.16 -45.38 -2.21
N ARG A 3 9.45 -45.54 -2.49
CA ARG A 3 10.52 -44.71 -1.95
C ARG A 3 10.92 -43.66 -2.99
N ALA A 4 11.06 -42.41 -2.58
CA ALA A 4 11.64 -41.35 -3.40
C ALA A 4 12.94 -40.86 -2.75
N ASN A 5 14.00 -40.89 -3.55
CA ASN A 5 15.24 -40.20 -3.26
C ASN A 5 15.16 -38.84 -3.94
N ILE A 6 15.08 -37.78 -3.15
CA ILE A 6 14.87 -36.42 -3.62
C ILE A 6 16.13 -35.61 -3.30
N ILE A 7 16.67 -34.92 -4.30
CA ILE A 7 17.74 -33.94 -4.15
C ILE A 7 17.15 -32.57 -4.44
N VAL A 8 17.26 -31.66 -3.46
CA VAL A 8 16.75 -30.31 -3.54
C VAL A 8 17.94 -29.36 -3.63
N LYS A 9 17.94 -28.49 -4.64
CA LYS A 9 18.98 -27.48 -4.86
C LYS A 9 18.43 -26.07 -4.72
N GLY A 10 19.27 -25.14 -4.29
CA GLY A 10 18.96 -23.72 -4.10
C GLY A 10 19.38 -23.21 -2.71
N GLU A 11 18.76 -22.13 -2.26
CA GLU A 11 18.91 -21.61 -0.90
C GLU A 11 18.08 -22.44 0.09
N VAL A 12 18.55 -23.66 0.37
CA VAL A 12 17.83 -24.64 1.21
C VAL A 12 18.61 -25.06 2.45
N GLN A 13 19.90 -24.77 2.54
CA GLN A 13 20.69 -25.04 3.74
C GLN A 13 20.70 -23.84 4.69
N ARG A 14 20.80 -24.11 6.00
CA ARG A 14 20.91 -23.10 7.07
C ARG A 14 19.74 -22.10 7.19
N VAL A 15 18.67 -22.31 6.42
CA VAL A 15 17.46 -21.46 6.36
C VAL A 15 16.22 -22.09 6.98
N GLY A 16 16.38 -23.22 7.69
CA GLY A 16 15.28 -23.95 8.33
C GLY A 16 14.44 -24.84 7.40
N TYR A 17 14.92 -25.10 6.17
CA TYR A 17 14.24 -25.96 5.20
C TYR A 17 13.97 -27.37 5.74
N ARG A 18 14.95 -27.99 6.41
CA ARG A 18 14.81 -29.35 7.00
C ARG A 18 13.64 -29.43 7.99
N ASP A 19 13.48 -28.42 8.84
CA ASP A 19 12.36 -28.34 9.79
C ASP A 19 11.01 -28.13 9.08
N ALA A 20 11.00 -27.38 7.96
CA ALA A 20 9.80 -27.22 7.14
C ALA A 20 9.40 -28.55 6.46
N VAL A 21 10.38 -29.25 5.88
CA VAL A 21 10.20 -30.55 5.24
C VAL A 21 9.68 -31.58 6.24
N GLU A 22 10.24 -31.65 7.45
CA GLU A 22 9.75 -32.55 8.50
C GLU A 22 8.29 -32.27 8.86
N LYS A 23 7.91 -30.99 9.04
CA LYS A 23 6.53 -30.62 9.34
C LYS A 23 5.57 -31.05 8.23
N ILE A 24 5.97 -30.90 6.96
CA ILE A 24 5.17 -31.33 5.81
C ILE A 24 5.07 -32.87 5.78
N ALA A 25 6.19 -33.57 6.00
CA ALA A 25 6.24 -35.03 6.01
C ALA A 25 5.32 -35.60 7.10
N ARG A 26 5.36 -35.04 8.31
CA ARG A 26 4.46 -35.43 9.42
C ARG A 26 2.99 -35.22 9.07
N LYS A 27 2.62 -34.11 8.43
CA LYS A 27 1.23 -33.82 8.01
C LYS A 27 0.72 -34.81 6.96
N LEU A 28 1.60 -35.28 6.07
CA LEU A 28 1.27 -36.21 5.00
C LEU A 28 1.53 -37.69 5.38
N ASN A 29 1.86 -37.95 6.64
CA ASN A 29 2.20 -39.27 7.19
C ASN A 29 3.30 -39.99 6.41
N ILE A 30 4.33 -39.24 6.01
CA ILE A 30 5.47 -39.71 5.22
C ILE A 30 6.59 -40.12 6.16
N LYS A 31 7.22 -41.25 5.87
CA LYS A 31 8.34 -41.78 6.64
C LYS A 31 9.64 -41.55 5.90
N GLY A 32 10.77 -41.47 6.60
CA GLY A 32 12.07 -41.28 5.95
C GLY A 32 13.01 -40.36 6.71
N CYS A 33 13.90 -39.68 5.98
CA CYS A 33 14.80 -38.73 6.60
C CYS A 33 15.17 -37.57 5.67
N VAL A 34 15.60 -36.48 6.29
CA VAL A 34 16.19 -35.33 5.60
C VAL A 34 17.57 -35.04 6.16
N GLU A 35 18.53 -34.83 5.28
CA GLU A 35 19.92 -34.51 5.60
C GLU A 35 20.46 -33.42 4.69
N ASN A 36 21.37 -32.59 5.19
CA ASN A 36 22.13 -31.70 4.32
C ASN A 36 23.09 -32.56 3.47
N PHE A 37 23.17 -32.27 2.18
CA PHE A 37 24.05 -32.94 1.24
C PHE A 37 25.13 -31.97 0.77
N ILE A 38 26.38 -32.33 1.02
CA ILE A 38 27.55 -31.51 0.69
C ILE A 38 27.67 -31.44 -0.85
N PRO A 39 27.91 -30.25 -1.45
CA PRO A 39 28.28 -28.99 -0.80
C PRO A 39 27.09 -28.17 -0.27
N TYR A 40 26.01 -27.97 -1.03
CA TYR A 40 24.93 -27.01 -0.67
C TYR A 40 23.50 -27.53 -0.88
N ASP A 41 23.33 -28.82 -1.18
CA ASP A 41 22.02 -29.40 -1.49
C ASP A 41 21.36 -30.00 -0.24
N VAL A 42 20.10 -30.38 -0.34
CA VAL A 42 19.40 -31.16 0.69
C VAL A 42 18.93 -32.46 0.09
N LYS A 43 19.24 -33.56 0.76
CA LYS A 43 18.81 -34.89 0.36
C LYS A 43 17.69 -35.36 1.27
N ILE A 44 16.60 -35.80 0.66
CA ILE A 44 15.43 -36.33 1.34
C ILE A 44 15.20 -37.75 0.86
N LEU A 45 15.04 -38.66 1.80
CA LEU A 45 14.52 -40.00 1.58
C LEU A 45 13.10 -40.01 2.10
N ALA A 46 12.13 -40.32 1.25
CA ALA A 46 10.71 -40.33 1.62
C ALA A 46 10.04 -41.63 1.16
N GLU A 47 9.32 -42.28 2.05
CA GLU A 47 8.54 -43.49 1.79
C GLU A 47 7.07 -43.24 2.15
N ALA A 48 6.20 -43.43 1.17
CA ALA A 48 4.76 -43.24 1.33
C ALA A 48 3.97 -43.94 0.20
N GLU A 49 2.65 -43.79 0.24
CA GLU A 49 1.81 -44.05 -0.93
C GLU A 49 2.11 -43.04 -2.05
N GLU A 50 1.89 -43.45 -3.29
CA GLU A 50 2.26 -42.64 -4.46
C GLU A 50 1.58 -41.26 -4.46
N GLU A 51 0.32 -41.19 -4.03
CA GLU A 51 -0.45 -39.95 -3.98
C GLU A 51 0.11 -38.96 -2.93
N SER A 52 0.41 -39.45 -1.73
CA SER A 52 1.05 -38.65 -0.67
C SER A 52 2.45 -38.19 -1.06
N LEU A 53 3.20 -39.04 -1.77
CA LEU A 53 4.55 -38.71 -2.24
C LEU A 53 4.54 -37.62 -3.32
N LYS A 54 3.58 -37.67 -4.25
CA LYS A 54 3.39 -36.60 -5.26
C LYS A 54 3.07 -35.27 -4.59
N ARG A 55 2.11 -35.25 -3.66
CA ARG A 55 1.77 -34.05 -2.87
C ARG A 55 2.97 -33.50 -2.11
N PHE A 56 3.79 -34.38 -1.54
CA PHE A 56 4.99 -33.98 -0.82
C PHE A 56 6.00 -33.28 -1.73
N ILE A 57 6.32 -33.88 -2.88
CA ILE A 57 7.26 -33.32 -3.86
C ILE A 57 6.82 -31.93 -4.35
N GLU A 58 5.52 -31.71 -4.49
CA GLU A 58 4.98 -30.38 -4.84
C GLU A 58 5.11 -29.39 -3.67
N THR A 59 4.79 -29.83 -2.46
CA THR A 59 4.78 -28.96 -1.27
C THR A 59 6.18 -28.54 -0.83
N ILE A 60 7.20 -29.37 -1.07
CA ILE A 60 8.59 -29.06 -0.71
C ILE A 60 9.25 -28.03 -1.64
N LYS A 61 8.61 -27.63 -2.75
CA LYS A 61 9.06 -26.54 -3.65
C LYS A 61 8.74 -25.16 -3.05
N ILE A 62 9.35 -24.85 -1.92
CA ILE A 62 9.09 -23.62 -1.16
C ILE A 62 9.86 -22.45 -1.80
N LYS A 63 9.13 -21.39 -2.16
CA LYS A 63 9.70 -20.09 -2.59
C LYS A 63 9.26 -18.99 -1.64
N LYS A 64 9.99 -18.84 -0.54
CA LYS A 64 9.72 -17.82 0.47
C LYS A 64 10.99 -17.53 1.25
N TYR A 65 11.52 -16.32 1.12
CA TYR A 65 12.69 -15.85 1.87
C TYR A 65 12.57 -16.20 3.37
N PRO A 66 13.58 -16.84 3.99
CA PRO A 66 14.93 -17.10 3.47
C PRO A 66 15.12 -18.41 2.66
N ILE A 67 14.05 -19.14 2.33
CA ILE A 67 14.09 -20.40 1.58
C ILE A 67 13.79 -20.14 0.10
N ASP A 68 14.67 -20.58 -0.79
CA ASP A 68 14.41 -20.59 -2.23
C ASP A 68 14.84 -21.92 -2.87
N VAL A 69 13.85 -22.70 -3.29
CA VAL A 69 14.08 -23.97 -4.00
C VAL A 69 14.16 -23.70 -5.50
N GLU A 70 15.33 -23.92 -6.08
CA GLU A 70 15.59 -23.74 -7.51
C GLU A 70 15.20 -24.97 -8.32
N SER A 71 15.57 -26.16 -7.84
CA SER A 71 15.31 -27.42 -8.53
C SER A 71 15.08 -28.56 -7.54
N VAL A 72 14.29 -29.54 -7.97
CA VAL A 72 14.01 -30.76 -7.22
C VAL A 72 14.18 -31.93 -8.17
N GLU A 73 15.19 -32.76 -7.92
CA GLU A 73 15.45 -34.00 -8.65
C GLU A 73 14.86 -35.17 -7.86
N VAL A 74 14.05 -36.02 -8.51
CA VAL A 74 13.35 -37.13 -7.85
C VAL A 74 13.69 -38.43 -8.54
N ASN A 75 14.17 -39.39 -7.77
CA ASN A 75 14.42 -40.76 -8.20
C ASN A 75 13.57 -41.74 -7.39
N TYR A 76 12.63 -42.42 -8.04
CA TYR A 76 11.78 -43.42 -7.39
C TYR A 76 12.48 -44.78 -7.30
N LYS A 77 12.29 -45.46 -6.17
CA LYS A 77 12.77 -46.81 -5.89
C LYS A 77 11.69 -47.63 -5.18
N GLU A 78 11.91 -48.94 -5.10
CA GLU A 78 11.09 -49.82 -4.25
C GLU A 78 11.24 -49.43 -2.77
N ALA A 79 10.13 -49.49 -2.03
CA ALA A 79 10.13 -49.17 -0.61
C ALA A 79 10.84 -50.25 0.19
N THR A 80 11.80 -49.86 1.00
CA THR A 80 12.50 -50.78 1.91
C THR A 80 11.81 -50.90 3.26
N ASN A 81 10.86 -49.99 3.57
CA ASN A 81 10.12 -49.94 4.84
C ASN A 81 11.05 -49.87 6.06
N GLU A 82 12.22 -49.26 5.90
CA GLU A 82 13.25 -49.16 6.94
C GLU A 82 12.96 -48.04 7.96
N PHE A 83 12.01 -47.15 7.66
CA PHE A 83 11.73 -45.97 8.46
C PHE A 83 10.40 -46.11 9.20
N GLU A 84 10.41 -45.95 10.53
CA GLU A 84 9.19 -45.87 11.34
C GLU A 84 8.58 -44.47 11.38
N TYR A 85 9.43 -43.43 11.35
CA TYR A 85 9.08 -42.02 11.42
C TYR A 85 9.96 -41.18 10.49
N PHE A 86 9.61 -39.90 10.32
CA PHE A 86 10.45 -38.95 9.58
C PHE A 86 11.49 -38.30 10.51
N LYS A 87 12.77 -38.46 10.20
CA LYS A 87 13.90 -37.97 11.01
C LYS A 87 14.67 -36.84 10.32
N ILE A 88 15.09 -35.83 11.09
CA ILE A 88 16.13 -34.88 10.63
C ILE A 88 17.50 -35.39 11.06
N ASN A 89 18.40 -35.64 10.10
CA ASN A 89 19.81 -35.91 10.38
C ASN A 89 20.54 -34.56 10.50
N ARG A 90 21.03 -34.28 11.72
CA ARG A 90 21.88 -33.12 12.03
C ARG A 90 23.32 -33.60 12.17
N GLY A 91 24.26 -32.77 11.73
CA GLY A 91 25.69 -33.04 11.83
C GLY A 91 26.22 -32.68 13.21
N ASP A 92 27.46 -32.18 13.28
CA ASP A 92 28.03 -31.66 14.51
C ASP A 92 27.21 -30.46 15.03
N PRO A 93 26.72 -30.49 16.29
CA PRO A 93 25.95 -29.40 16.86
C PRO A 93 26.67 -28.05 16.89
N GLN A 94 27.99 -28.01 17.06
CA GLN A 94 28.75 -26.76 17.15
C GLN A 94 28.87 -26.08 15.79
N GLU A 95 29.19 -26.85 14.74
CA GLU A 95 29.30 -26.35 13.37
C GLU A 95 27.93 -25.89 12.86
N GLU A 96 26.87 -26.68 13.06
CA GLU A 96 25.52 -26.31 12.66
C GLU A 96 25.02 -25.03 13.39
N LEU A 97 25.44 -24.81 14.64
CA LEU A 97 25.10 -23.61 15.40
C LEU A 97 25.81 -22.36 14.85
N ALA A 98 27.11 -22.45 14.56
CA ALA A 98 27.89 -21.35 13.98
C ALA A 98 27.28 -20.90 12.64
N GLU A 99 26.96 -21.86 11.78
CA GLU A 99 26.31 -21.63 10.50
C GLU A 99 24.94 -20.93 10.63
N ARG A 100 24.15 -21.29 11.64
CA ARG A 100 22.87 -20.64 11.94
C ARG A 100 23.06 -19.20 12.42
N PHE A 101 24.10 -18.93 13.20
CA PHE A 101 24.42 -17.57 13.64
C PHE A 101 24.84 -16.66 12.48
N ASP A 102 25.59 -17.16 11.50
CA ASP A 102 25.93 -16.39 10.30
C ASP A 102 24.69 -15.98 9.52
N VAL A 103 23.74 -16.91 9.32
CA VAL A 103 22.47 -16.61 8.65
C VAL A 103 21.63 -15.64 9.47
N ALA A 104 21.57 -15.82 10.80
CA ALA A 104 20.89 -14.88 11.68
C ALA A 104 21.49 -13.48 11.60
N GLY A 105 22.82 -13.35 11.57
CA GLY A 105 23.52 -12.08 11.38
C GLY A 105 23.15 -11.39 10.06
N LYS A 106 23.11 -12.14 8.95
CA LYS A 106 22.67 -11.62 7.64
C LYS A 106 21.21 -11.15 7.67
N LEU A 107 20.32 -11.90 8.32
CA LEU A 107 18.92 -11.53 8.48
C LEU A 107 18.73 -10.27 9.33
N LEU A 108 19.49 -10.15 10.42
CA LEU A 108 19.50 -8.97 11.28
C LEU A 108 20.01 -7.75 10.51
N TYR A 109 21.12 -7.87 9.77
CA TYR A 109 21.64 -6.79 8.93
C TYR A 109 20.61 -6.31 7.90
N ARG A 110 19.97 -7.24 7.18
CA ARG A 110 18.89 -6.91 6.23
C ARG A 110 17.71 -6.20 6.91
N THR A 111 17.39 -6.58 8.15
CA THR A 111 16.31 -5.95 8.92
C THR A 111 16.66 -4.51 9.27
N VAL A 112 17.89 -4.26 9.72
CA VAL A 112 18.40 -2.91 10.01
C VAL A 112 18.39 -2.05 8.73
N GLU A 113 18.89 -2.59 7.62
CA GLU A 113 18.92 -1.88 6.33
C GLU A 113 17.51 -1.51 5.83
N LEU A 114 16.54 -2.43 5.96
CA LEU A 114 15.14 -2.15 5.65
C LEU A 114 14.53 -1.11 6.60
N GLY A 115 14.93 -1.13 7.88
CA GLY A 115 14.58 -0.12 8.87
C GLY A 115 15.06 1.28 8.48
N GLU A 116 16.34 1.42 8.09
CA GLU A 116 16.92 2.69 7.63
C GLU A 116 16.19 3.23 6.40
N LYS A 117 15.90 2.37 5.41
CA LYS A 117 15.11 2.74 4.23
C LYS A 117 13.70 3.22 4.58
N SER A 118 13.06 2.57 5.57
CA SER A 118 11.74 2.96 6.06
C SER A 118 11.77 4.33 6.74
N VAL A 119 12.78 4.59 7.59
CA VAL A 119 12.98 5.89 8.25
C VAL A 119 13.20 6.99 7.22
N ALA A 120 14.10 6.79 6.25
CA ALA A 120 14.36 7.77 5.20
C ALA A 120 13.11 8.09 4.36
N LEU A 121 12.28 7.09 4.06
CA LEU A 121 11.00 7.31 3.39
C LEU A 121 10.01 8.09 4.28
N GLY A 122 10.01 7.82 5.58
CA GLY A 122 9.25 8.55 6.59
C GLY A 122 9.63 10.04 6.62
N GLU A 123 10.93 10.35 6.70
CA GLU A 123 11.44 11.74 6.68
C GLU A 123 11.02 12.48 5.42
N LYS A 124 11.13 11.84 4.25
CA LYS A 124 10.67 12.43 2.98
C LYS A 124 9.17 12.70 2.97
N SER A 125 8.38 11.82 3.58
CA SER A 125 6.92 11.98 3.69
C SER A 125 6.55 13.14 4.61
N VAL A 126 7.24 13.27 5.75
CA VAL A 126 7.07 14.41 6.67
C VAL A 126 7.42 15.72 5.97
N SER A 127 8.58 15.80 5.31
CA SER A 127 8.99 17.03 4.59
C SER A 127 8.01 17.42 3.49
N LEU A 128 7.41 16.44 2.79
CA LEU A 128 6.36 16.72 1.82
C LEU A 128 5.08 17.24 2.49
N GLY A 129 4.71 16.68 3.65
CA GLY A 129 3.60 17.13 4.48
C GLY A 129 3.77 18.57 4.94
N GLU A 130 4.95 18.94 5.44
CA GLU A 130 5.27 20.32 5.85
C GLU A 130 5.10 21.31 4.69
N LYS A 131 5.62 20.99 3.50
CA LYS A 131 5.43 21.84 2.30
C LYS A 131 3.97 21.97 1.87
N MET A 132 3.16 20.93 2.08
CA MET A 132 1.72 20.99 1.81
C MET A 132 1.01 21.91 2.80
N LEU A 133 1.36 21.84 4.09
CA LEU A 133 0.83 22.73 5.12
C LEU A 133 1.19 24.19 4.84
N GLU A 134 2.46 24.49 4.51
CA GLU A 134 2.87 25.85 4.12
C GLU A 134 2.05 26.41 2.95
N LYS A 135 1.78 25.58 1.94
CA LYS A 135 0.94 25.97 0.80
C LYS A 135 -0.53 26.20 1.20
N GLN A 136 -1.05 25.42 2.14
CA GLN A 136 -2.39 25.61 2.68
C GLN A 136 -2.48 26.91 3.48
N ASP A 137 -1.52 27.20 4.35
CA ASP A 137 -1.47 28.45 5.11
C ASP A 137 -1.40 29.67 4.19
N ALA A 138 -0.57 29.61 3.14
CA ALA A 138 -0.51 30.66 2.12
C ALA A 138 -1.82 30.82 1.35
N MET A 139 -2.56 29.73 1.11
CA MET A 139 -3.87 29.76 0.46
C MET A 139 -4.95 30.35 1.38
N LEU A 140 -4.95 29.99 2.65
CA LEU A 140 -5.85 30.56 3.67
C LEU A 140 -5.65 32.08 3.78
N GLY A 141 -4.39 32.54 3.83
CA GLY A 141 -4.11 33.99 3.84
C GLY A 141 -4.66 34.72 2.60
N LYS A 142 -4.60 34.11 1.41
CA LYS A 142 -5.23 34.67 0.20
C LYS A 142 -6.76 34.69 0.27
N GLN A 143 -7.36 33.67 0.90
CA GLN A 143 -8.81 33.63 1.12
C GLN A 143 -9.24 34.72 2.10
N ASP A 144 -8.51 34.94 3.19
CA ASP A 144 -8.80 36.01 4.15
C ASP A 144 -8.76 37.39 3.50
N LEU A 145 -7.75 37.65 2.64
CA LEU A 145 -7.67 38.88 1.84
C LEU A 145 -8.89 39.04 0.93
N THR A 146 -9.29 37.96 0.24
CA THR A 146 -10.46 37.96 -0.66
C THR A 146 -11.74 38.24 0.11
N ILE A 147 -11.92 37.62 1.29
CA ILE A 147 -13.06 37.84 2.18
C ILE A 147 -13.08 39.29 2.68
N GLY A 148 -11.91 39.87 2.99
CA GLY A 148 -11.77 41.28 3.35
C GLY A 148 -12.29 42.20 2.24
N ILE A 149 -11.78 42.03 1.02
CA ILE A 149 -12.23 42.81 -0.15
C ILE A 149 -13.74 42.67 -0.37
N LEU A 150 -14.30 41.47 -0.24
CA LEU A 150 -15.75 41.27 -0.40
C LEU A 150 -16.56 41.98 0.70
N ARG A 151 -16.06 42.03 1.94
CA ARG A 151 -16.68 42.80 3.02
C ARG A 151 -16.64 44.29 2.74
N ASP A 152 -15.52 44.80 2.24
CA ASP A 152 -15.35 46.21 1.89
C ASP A 152 -16.29 46.61 0.76
N ILE A 153 -16.32 45.84 -0.35
CA ILE A 153 -17.27 46.05 -1.45
C ILE A 153 -18.71 46.01 -0.93
N LYS A 154 -19.05 45.05 -0.07
CA LYS A 154 -20.38 44.96 0.52
C LYS A 154 -20.73 46.20 1.35
N GLN A 155 -19.75 46.79 2.04
CA GLN A 155 -19.93 48.01 2.82
C GLN A 155 -20.08 49.23 1.92
N ASP A 156 -19.20 49.39 0.93
CA ASP A 156 -19.21 50.51 0.00
C ASP A 156 -20.51 50.52 -0.83
N THR A 157 -21.08 49.36 -1.15
CA THR A 157 -22.30 49.27 -1.96
C THR A 157 -23.60 49.38 -1.15
N LYS A 158 -23.56 49.57 0.18
CA LYS A 158 -24.75 49.61 1.06
C LYS A 158 -25.76 50.70 0.71
N TYR A 159 -25.32 51.82 0.16
CA TYR A 159 -26.19 52.95 -0.17
C TYR A 159 -26.93 52.77 -1.50
N ILE A 160 -26.47 51.87 -2.37
CA ILE A 160 -27.02 51.69 -3.73
C ILE A 160 -28.53 51.39 -3.71
N PRO A 161 -29.05 50.47 -2.87
CA PRO A 161 -30.48 50.24 -2.78
C PRO A 161 -31.30 51.48 -2.40
N GLY A 162 -30.76 52.32 -1.51
CA GLY A 162 -31.39 53.58 -1.10
C GLY A 162 -31.47 54.57 -2.26
N VAL A 163 -30.36 54.78 -2.96
CA VAL A 163 -30.31 55.64 -4.16
C VAL A 163 -31.27 55.14 -5.24
N LEU A 164 -31.37 53.82 -5.46
CA LEU A 164 -32.34 53.24 -6.39
C LEU A 164 -33.80 53.55 -6.00
N SER A 165 -34.12 53.50 -4.70
CA SER A 165 -35.45 53.88 -4.22
C SER A 165 -35.74 55.36 -4.50
N GLU A 166 -34.80 56.23 -4.17
CA GLU A 166 -34.93 57.68 -4.40
C GLU A 166 -35.12 58.01 -5.90
N ILE A 167 -34.37 57.34 -6.78
CA ILE A 167 -34.50 57.48 -8.23
C ILE A 167 -35.88 57.02 -8.70
N ASN A 168 -36.39 55.90 -8.19
CA ASN A 168 -37.73 55.42 -8.54
C ASN A 168 -38.81 56.41 -8.10
N ASP A 169 -38.71 56.99 -6.91
CA ASP A 169 -39.64 58.01 -6.41
C ASP A 169 -39.60 59.30 -7.24
N LEU A 170 -38.40 59.71 -7.67
CA LEU A 170 -38.21 60.83 -8.60
C LEU A 170 -38.87 60.56 -9.95
N LYS A 171 -38.73 59.34 -10.48
CA LYS A 171 -39.35 58.93 -11.74
C LYS A 171 -40.88 59.03 -11.67
N VAL A 172 -41.49 58.50 -10.61
CA VAL A 172 -42.95 58.61 -10.40
C VAL A 172 -43.40 60.07 -10.34
N ARG A 173 -42.63 60.93 -9.64
CA ARG A 173 -42.95 62.37 -9.56
C ARG A 173 -42.82 63.08 -10.91
N TYR A 174 -41.81 62.72 -11.71
CA TYR A 174 -41.62 63.26 -13.05
C TYR A 174 -42.79 62.87 -13.97
N ASP A 175 -43.19 61.59 -13.98
CA ASP A 175 -44.33 61.10 -14.76
C ASP A 175 -45.63 61.85 -14.39
N LEU A 176 -45.87 62.09 -13.09
CA LEU A 176 -47.00 62.87 -12.62
C LEU A 176 -46.94 64.35 -13.06
N MET A 177 -45.75 64.94 -13.09
CA MET A 177 -45.55 66.31 -13.55
C MET A 177 -45.80 66.44 -15.05
N GLU A 178 -45.33 65.47 -15.84
CA GLU A 178 -45.57 65.40 -17.28
C GLU A 178 -47.07 65.32 -17.60
N ILE A 179 -47.82 64.46 -16.88
CA ILE A 179 -49.28 64.38 -16.98
C ILE A 179 -49.94 65.74 -16.67
N LYS A 180 -49.51 66.42 -15.60
CA LYS A 180 -50.05 67.74 -15.21
C LYS A 180 -49.76 68.80 -16.26
N ILE A 181 -48.54 68.84 -16.82
CA ILE A 181 -48.15 69.78 -17.88
C ILE A 181 -49.00 69.56 -19.13
N ASN A 182 -49.21 68.30 -19.53
CA ASN A 182 -50.04 67.98 -20.69
C ASN A 182 -51.49 68.46 -20.50
N LYS A 183 -52.08 68.25 -19.32
CA LYS A 183 -53.41 68.80 -18.99
C LYS A 183 -53.47 70.33 -19.06
N ILE A 184 -52.43 71.03 -18.61
CA ILE A 184 -52.38 72.50 -18.69
C ILE A 184 -52.27 72.97 -20.15
N LYS A 185 -51.46 72.30 -20.99
CA LYS A 185 -51.34 72.60 -22.42
C LYS A 185 -52.66 72.43 -23.16
N GLU A 186 -53.44 71.38 -22.84
CA GLU A 186 -54.79 71.17 -23.38
C GLU A 186 -55.73 72.34 -23.06
N VAL A 187 -55.71 72.86 -21.83
CA VAL A 187 -56.57 73.98 -21.40
C VAL A 187 -56.15 75.31 -22.05
N LEU A 188 -54.85 75.50 -22.31
CA LEU A 188 -54.31 76.74 -22.90
C LEU A 188 -54.32 76.75 -24.45
N ASN A 189 -54.80 75.68 -25.09
CA ASN A 189 -54.88 75.51 -26.55
C ASN A 189 -53.54 75.73 -27.29
N VAL A 190 -52.44 75.37 -26.62
CA VAL A 190 -51.08 75.44 -27.17
C VAL A 190 -50.75 74.07 -27.80
N PRO A 191 -50.33 74.00 -29.08
CA PRO A 191 -50.11 72.71 -29.75
C PRO A 191 -49.01 71.89 -29.07
N VAL A 192 -49.33 70.65 -28.73
CA VAL A 192 -48.37 69.69 -28.18
C VAL A 192 -47.41 69.29 -29.29
N SER A 193 -46.16 69.75 -29.22
CA SER A 193 -45.10 69.27 -30.11
C SER A 193 -44.57 67.95 -29.57
N VAL A 194 -44.51 66.95 -30.46
CA VAL A 194 -44.02 65.57 -30.25
C VAL A 194 -42.57 65.56 -29.81
#